data_AF-A0A7Y9MJR1-F1
#
_entry.id   AF-A0A7Y9MJR1-F1
#
_cell.length_a   1.000
_cell.length_b   1.000
_cell.length_c   1.000
_cell.angle_alpha   90.00
_cell.angle_beta   90.00
_cell.angle_gamma   90.00
#
_symmetry.space_group_name_H-M   'P 1'
#
loop_
_entity.id
_entity.type
_entity.pdbx_description
1 polymer ?
#
loop_
_entity_poly.entity_id
_entity_poly.type
_entity_poly.pdbx_seq_one_letter_code
_entity_poly.pdbx_strand_id
1 'polypeptide(L)'
;MREIMRMGLRLLAAHWPALLAWYLAGSLGRYLSIQLAGLVGGYSALGGILLLPLAILAKLVSVVAMLLVLRDGMLRLSAIAPSPVDRAERLRSFRDALLSAVLPFIAVYAVLGFLRDDVAAYLRVALAVQTDRRWAAILEETTLDTSGTVASLTWEPWTIVVVVLAFAGRWAWKRWQKALPRWAALIATYLEALWIFLAAYFVGEALGQVTAWIDTRQAMVWLSDLRQAVGDLFAPLGWTWDAVEWILGQAGVVLFVPLAWLTIAGVIYGRTVSPQGVQLRGALVDRARIRYGSLPQRLRRRLVDLGSEVGGRLRPIWQAILLMWRGGPILIGGYVLLYALILFLGQGLRVVLTRLVGPHDLFDFWVIAATPLFLLVPLVVEPLRTVLIAATYDATVGALIGAPVVTSGDDLESEEARQLVRDGELHAERSAGVVGNEIGHRDGERHG
;
A
#
# COMPACT_ATOMS: atom_id res chain seq x y z
N MET A 1 -4.13 -15.89 16.12
CA MET A 1 -2.76 -15.34 16.31
C MET A 1 -1.67 -16.36 16.04
N ARG A 2 -1.60 -17.49 16.79
CA ARG A 2 -0.55 -18.52 16.62
C ARG A 2 -0.48 -19.06 15.19
N GLU A 3 -1.61 -19.26 14.53
CA GLU A 3 -1.68 -19.69 13.12
C GLU A 3 -1.07 -18.68 12.14
N ILE A 4 -1.39 -17.38 12.28
CA ILE A 4 -0.80 -16.31 11.46
C ILE A 4 0.72 -16.32 11.60
N MET A 5 1.23 -16.46 12.83
CA MET A 5 2.66 -16.47 13.10
C MET A 5 3.36 -17.71 12.52
N ARG A 6 2.78 -18.91 12.68
CA ARG A 6 3.34 -20.15 12.11
C ARG A 6 3.34 -20.12 10.58
N MET A 7 2.23 -19.72 9.97
CA MET A 7 2.13 -19.60 8.51
C MET A 7 3.08 -18.54 7.98
N GLY A 8 3.14 -17.38 8.64
CA GLY A 8 4.08 -16.33 8.31
C GLY A 8 5.53 -16.83 8.37
N LEU A 9 5.92 -17.51 9.44
CA LEU A 9 7.27 -18.04 9.57
C LEU A 9 7.60 -19.08 8.49
N ARG A 10 6.65 -19.95 8.13
CA ARG A 10 6.82 -20.94 7.06
C ARG A 10 6.97 -20.28 5.70
N LEU A 11 6.12 -19.29 5.39
CA LEU A 11 6.18 -18.52 4.15
C LEU A 11 7.50 -17.76 4.05
N LEU A 12 7.94 -17.16 5.15
CA LEU A 12 9.21 -16.47 5.25
C LEU A 12 10.37 -17.43 4.96
N ALA A 13 10.45 -18.56 5.67
CA ALA A 13 11.51 -19.54 5.48
C ALA A 13 11.56 -20.09 4.04
N ALA A 14 10.39 -20.33 3.42
CA ALA A 14 10.32 -20.87 2.07
C ALA A 14 10.61 -19.85 0.96
N HIS A 15 10.21 -18.58 1.13
CA HIS A 15 10.24 -17.58 0.06
C HIS A 15 11.15 -16.37 0.33
N TRP A 16 11.94 -16.39 1.41
CA TRP A 16 12.81 -15.28 1.81
C TRP A 16 13.70 -14.74 0.68
N PRO A 17 14.46 -15.57 -0.07
CA PRO A 17 15.33 -15.06 -1.13
C PRO A 17 14.55 -14.38 -2.26
N ALA A 18 13.38 -14.92 -2.61
CA ALA A 18 12.52 -14.35 -3.65
C ALA A 18 11.91 -13.01 -3.21
N LEU A 19 11.48 -12.91 -1.95
CA LEU A 19 10.99 -11.64 -1.38
C LEU A 19 12.07 -10.57 -1.38
N LEU A 20 13.30 -10.92 -0.97
CA LEU A 20 14.44 -10.01 -1.02
C LEU A 20 14.77 -9.57 -2.44
N ALA A 21 14.79 -10.50 -3.40
CA ALA A 21 15.07 -10.18 -4.79
C ALA A 21 14.07 -9.18 -5.37
N TRP A 22 12.77 -9.40 -5.16
CA TRP A 22 11.73 -8.47 -5.62
C TRP A 22 11.76 -7.14 -4.88
N TYR A 23 12.02 -7.15 -3.58
CA TYR A 23 12.17 -5.92 -2.79
C TYR A 23 13.36 -5.08 -3.28
N LEU A 24 14.51 -5.71 -3.50
CA LEU A 24 15.73 -5.07 -4.01
C LEU A 24 15.52 -4.55 -5.44
N ALA A 25 14.92 -5.35 -6.32
CA ALA A 25 14.62 -4.94 -7.69
C ALA A 25 13.69 -3.71 -7.72
N GLY A 26 12.64 -3.69 -6.89
CA GLY A 26 11.76 -2.53 -6.75
C GLY A 26 12.44 -1.30 -6.18
N SER A 27 13.28 -1.50 -5.16
CA SER A 27 13.99 -0.41 -4.50
C SER A 27 15.07 0.20 -5.41
N LEU A 28 15.77 -0.63 -6.16
CA LEU A 28 16.71 -0.19 -7.20
C LEU A 28 15.96 0.52 -8.33
N GLY A 29 14.85 -0.05 -8.84
CA GLY A 29 14.04 0.57 -9.88
C GLY A 29 13.51 1.95 -9.46
N ARG A 30 13.05 2.08 -8.20
CA ARG A 30 12.66 3.36 -7.60
C ARG A 30 13.83 4.33 -7.54
N TYR A 31 14.98 3.90 -7.01
CA TYR A 31 16.16 4.73 -6.91
C TYR A 31 16.62 5.24 -8.27
N LEU A 32 16.77 4.36 -9.26
CA LEU A 32 17.17 4.72 -10.62
C LEU A 32 16.16 5.67 -11.26
N SER A 33 14.87 5.43 -11.07
CA SER A 33 13.82 6.31 -11.61
C SER A 33 13.88 7.71 -10.99
N ILE A 34 14.13 7.82 -9.67
CA ILE A 34 14.30 9.12 -8.99
C ILE A 34 15.58 9.81 -9.45
N GLN A 35 16.69 9.09 -9.59
CA GLN A 35 17.95 9.64 -10.09
C GLN A 35 17.80 10.16 -11.52
N LEU A 36 17.18 9.39 -12.41
CA LEU A 36 16.92 9.79 -13.80
C LEU A 36 15.94 10.98 -13.85
N ALA A 37 14.86 10.93 -13.08
CA ALA A 37 13.91 12.04 -12.98
C ALA A 37 14.61 13.30 -12.48
N GLY A 38 15.43 13.20 -11.44
CA GLY A 38 16.17 14.32 -10.87
C GLY A 38 17.19 14.91 -11.85
N LEU A 39 17.95 14.04 -12.53
CA LEU A 39 18.89 14.45 -13.58
C LEU A 39 18.18 15.25 -14.67
N VAL A 40 17.11 14.68 -15.25
CA VAL A 40 16.32 15.36 -16.29
C VAL A 40 15.64 16.61 -15.74
N GLY A 41 15.13 16.56 -14.50
CA GLY A 41 14.52 17.68 -13.78
C GLY A 41 15.45 18.88 -13.65
N GLY A 42 16.74 18.63 -13.42
CA GLY A 42 17.79 19.65 -13.41
C GLY A 42 17.93 20.42 -14.72
N TYR A 43 17.48 19.84 -15.85
CA TYR A 43 17.42 20.49 -17.17
C TYR A 43 16.03 20.98 -17.57
N SER A 44 14.99 20.20 -17.25
CA SER A 44 13.60 20.50 -17.58
C SER A 44 12.69 19.96 -16.48
N ALA A 45 11.95 20.88 -15.86
CA ALA A 45 10.91 20.56 -14.88
C ALA A 45 9.89 19.53 -15.41
N LEU A 46 9.46 19.70 -16.66
CA LEU A 46 8.48 18.82 -17.31
C LEU A 46 9.04 17.40 -17.51
N GLY A 47 10.28 17.28 -17.94
CA GLY A 47 10.91 15.97 -18.10
C GLY A 47 11.05 15.23 -16.76
N GLY A 48 11.44 15.94 -15.69
CA GLY A 48 11.57 15.36 -14.36
C GLY A 48 10.24 14.85 -13.80
N ILE A 49 9.18 15.66 -13.86
CA ILE A 49 7.87 15.27 -13.31
C ILE A 49 7.21 14.13 -14.09
N LEU A 50 7.45 14.03 -15.40
CA LEU A 50 6.96 12.92 -16.23
C LEU A 50 7.63 11.59 -15.85
N LEU A 51 8.92 11.61 -15.50
CA LEU A 51 9.65 10.39 -15.15
C LEU A 51 9.36 9.91 -13.72
N LEU A 52 9.00 10.81 -12.80
CA LEU A 52 8.80 10.49 -11.39
C LEU A 52 7.79 9.36 -11.11
N PRO A 53 6.63 9.23 -11.80
CA PRO A 53 5.71 8.09 -11.64
C PRO A 53 6.34 6.71 -11.83
N LEU A 54 7.42 6.60 -12.62
CA LEU A 54 8.13 5.33 -12.81
C LEU A 54 8.68 4.79 -11.47
N ALA A 55 9.05 5.68 -10.55
CA ALA A 55 9.55 5.32 -9.24
C ALA A 55 8.48 4.60 -8.39
N ILE A 56 7.24 5.09 -8.46
CA ILE A 56 6.08 4.52 -7.76
C ILE A 56 5.69 3.20 -8.41
N LEU A 57 5.70 3.13 -9.74
CA LEU A 57 5.43 1.90 -10.48
C LEU A 57 6.44 0.80 -10.13
N ALA A 58 7.72 1.14 -9.97
CA ALA A 58 8.74 0.18 -9.55
C ALA A 58 8.43 -0.42 -8.15
N LYS A 59 7.98 0.41 -7.21
CA LYS A 59 7.52 -0.06 -5.89
C LYS A 59 6.25 -0.91 -5.98
N LEU A 60 5.27 -0.49 -6.80
CA LEU A 60 4.05 -1.26 -7.01
C LEU A 60 4.34 -2.65 -7.58
N VAL A 61 5.16 -2.72 -8.64
CA VAL A 61 5.58 -3.99 -9.27
C VAL A 61 6.22 -4.91 -8.23
N SER A 62 7.10 -4.36 -7.40
CA SER A 62 7.76 -5.11 -6.32
C SER A 62 6.78 -5.65 -5.29
N VAL A 63 5.87 -4.81 -4.77
CA VAL A 63 4.87 -5.25 -3.79
C VAL A 63 3.94 -6.31 -4.37
N VAL A 64 3.44 -6.10 -5.59
CA VAL A 64 2.57 -7.07 -6.27
C VAL A 64 3.31 -8.39 -6.50
N ALA A 65 4.57 -8.34 -6.93
CA ALA A 65 5.38 -9.54 -7.13
C ALA A 65 5.63 -10.28 -5.81
N MET A 66 5.99 -9.57 -4.74
CA MET A 66 6.18 -10.18 -3.41
C MET A 66 4.92 -10.86 -2.90
N LEU A 67 3.76 -10.23 -3.06
CA LEU A 67 2.46 -10.81 -2.68
C LEU A 67 2.13 -12.04 -3.53
N LEU A 68 2.33 -11.98 -4.85
CA LEU A 68 2.07 -13.12 -5.72
C LEU A 68 3.04 -14.29 -5.51
N VAL A 69 4.28 -14.04 -5.10
CA VAL A 69 5.20 -15.10 -4.65
C VAL A 69 4.66 -15.80 -3.41
N LEU A 70 4.07 -15.05 -2.48
CA LEU A 70 3.48 -15.62 -1.26
C LEU A 70 2.18 -16.37 -1.51
N ARG A 71 1.45 -16.02 -2.59
CA ARG A 71 0.20 -16.67 -2.99
C ARG A 71 0.36 -18.19 -3.15
N ASP A 72 1.46 -18.63 -3.73
CA ASP A 72 1.73 -20.06 -3.97
C ASP A 72 1.85 -20.86 -2.65
N GLY A 73 2.17 -20.21 -1.53
CA GLY A 73 2.25 -20.84 -0.20
C GLY A 73 1.01 -20.66 0.70
N MET A 74 -0.04 -19.99 0.21
CA MET A 74 -1.29 -19.74 0.96
C MET A 74 -2.24 -20.93 0.82
N LEU A 75 -2.42 -21.69 1.90
CA LEU A 75 -3.25 -22.91 1.87
C LEU A 75 -4.72 -22.59 1.66
N ARG A 76 -5.28 -21.64 2.42
CA ARG A 76 -6.74 -21.40 2.44
C ARG A 76 -7.20 -20.68 1.19
N LEU A 77 -6.42 -19.73 0.69
CA LEU A 77 -6.67 -19.08 -0.58
C LEU A 77 -6.51 -20.05 -1.75
N SER A 78 -5.50 -20.93 -1.74
CA SER A 78 -5.29 -21.89 -2.83
C SER A 78 -6.44 -22.90 -2.97
N ALA A 79 -7.12 -23.24 -1.88
CA ALA A 79 -8.29 -24.11 -1.88
C ALA A 79 -9.49 -23.50 -2.63
N ILE A 80 -9.69 -22.18 -2.55
CA ILE A 80 -10.77 -21.48 -3.26
C ILE A 80 -10.34 -21.09 -4.68
N ALA A 81 -9.04 -20.81 -4.84
CA ALA A 81 -8.49 -20.15 -6.00
C ALA A 81 -7.12 -20.75 -6.37
N PRO A 82 -7.12 -21.86 -7.14
CA PRO A 82 -5.90 -22.52 -7.55
C PRO A 82 -4.91 -21.56 -8.22
N SER A 83 -3.62 -21.75 -7.95
CA SER A 83 -2.58 -20.95 -8.60
C SER A 83 -2.42 -21.39 -10.07
N PRO A 84 -2.31 -20.45 -11.02
CA PRO A 84 -2.12 -20.80 -12.42
C PRO A 84 -0.84 -21.61 -12.64
N VAL A 85 -0.98 -22.75 -13.31
CA VAL A 85 0.13 -23.68 -13.59
C VAL A 85 0.97 -23.16 -14.77
N ASP A 86 0.32 -22.58 -15.78
CA ASP A 86 0.97 -22.11 -16.99
C ASP A 86 1.66 -20.75 -16.84
N ARG A 87 2.87 -20.63 -17.41
CA ARG A 87 3.66 -19.39 -17.42
C ARG A 87 2.89 -18.22 -18.05
N ALA A 88 2.18 -18.46 -19.14
CA ALA A 88 1.39 -17.44 -19.84
C ALA A 88 0.20 -16.96 -19.00
N GLU A 89 -0.38 -17.83 -18.18
CA GLU A 89 -1.46 -17.49 -17.27
C GLU A 89 -0.96 -16.75 -16.03
N ARG A 90 0.19 -17.16 -15.47
CA ARG A 90 0.90 -16.43 -14.41
C ARG A 90 1.20 -14.98 -14.82
N LEU A 91 1.70 -14.78 -16.04
CA LEU A 91 1.98 -13.43 -16.55
C LEU A 91 0.72 -12.58 -16.75
N ARG A 92 -0.38 -13.19 -17.23
CA ARG A 92 -1.69 -12.52 -17.34
C ARG A 92 -2.23 -12.15 -15.97
N SER A 93 -2.19 -13.07 -15.01
CA SER A 93 -2.60 -12.84 -13.62
C SER A 93 -1.78 -11.71 -12.98
N PHE A 94 -0.46 -11.72 -13.17
CA PHE A 94 0.44 -10.66 -12.70
C PHE A 94 0.07 -9.30 -13.27
N ARG A 95 -0.05 -9.19 -14.60
CA ARG A 95 -0.40 -7.93 -15.27
C ARG A 95 -1.75 -7.42 -14.80
N ASP A 96 -2.73 -8.30 -14.69
CA ASP A 96 -4.08 -7.91 -14.31
C ASP A 96 -4.15 -7.48 -12.84
N ALA A 97 -3.40 -8.13 -11.94
CA ALA A 97 -3.23 -7.72 -10.54
C ALA A 97 -2.51 -6.36 -10.45
N LEU A 98 -1.51 -6.12 -11.30
CA LEU A 98 -0.83 -4.84 -11.36
C LEU A 98 -1.81 -3.72 -11.75
N LEU A 99 -2.58 -3.91 -12.82
CA LEU A 99 -3.54 -2.94 -13.33
C LEU A 99 -4.67 -2.65 -12.33
N SER A 100 -5.17 -3.66 -11.61
CA SER A 100 -6.20 -3.46 -10.58
C SER A 100 -5.65 -2.74 -9.34
N ALA A 101 -4.38 -2.97 -9.00
CA ALA A 101 -3.74 -2.37 -7.83
C ALA A 101 -3.25 -0.94 -8.05
N VAL A 102 -3.03 -0.47 -9.29
CA VAL A 102 -2.47 0.88 -9.57
C VAL A 102 -3.22 1.98 -8.81
N LEU A 103 -4.53 2.05 -8.97
CA LEU A 103 -5.34 3.14 -8.40
C LEU A 103 -5.37 3.12 -6.86
N PRO A 104 -5.77 2.02 -6.18
CA PRO A 104 -5.78 2.00 -4.72
C PRO A 104 -4.37 2.12 -4.14
N PHE A 105 -3.35 1.55 -4.79
CA PHE A 105 -1.97 1.68 -4.34
C PHE A 105 -1.50 3.13 -4.37
N ILE A 106 -1.65 3.86 -5.49
CA ILE A 106 -1.21 5.26 -5.55
C ILE A 106 -1.98 6.12 -4.56
N ALA A 107 -3.28 5.87 -4.36
CA ALA A 107 -4.08 6.59 -3.37
C ALA A 107 -3.54 6.38 -1.95
N VAL A 108 -3.30 5.13 -1.55
CA VAL A 108 -2.70 4.80 -0.25
C VAL A 108 -1.28 5.38 -0.14
N TYR A 109 -0.48 5.25 -1.20
CA TYR A 109 0.89 5.75 -1.27
C TYR A 109 0.97 7.27 -1.07
N ALA A 110 -0.01 8.01 -1.60
CA ALA A 110 -0.16 9.44 -1.41
C ALA A 110 -0.62 9.81 0.01
N VAL A 111 -1.66 9.15 0.51
CA VAL A 111 -2.22 9.40 1.86
C VAL A 111 -1.19 9.11 2.95
N LEU A 112 -0.39 8.06 2.79
CA LEU A 112 0.68 7.70 3.73
C LEU A 112 1.93 8.58 3.63
N GLY A 113 1.98 9.53 2.68
CA GLY A 113 3.08 10.47 2.52
C GLY A 113 4.27 9.96 1.70
N PHE A 114 4.30 8.69 1.28
CA PHE A 114 5.39 8.15 0.46
C PHE A 114 5.54 8.87 -0.89
N LEU A 115 4.44 9.39 -1.45
CA LEU A 115 4.48 10.25 -2.62
C LEU A 115 5.29 11.52 -2.38
N ARG A 116 5.11 12.16 -1.21
CA ARG A 116 5.85 13.37 -0.83
C ARG A 116 7.32 13.06 -0.61
N ASP A 117 7.64 11.91 -0.02
CA ASP A 117 9.03 11.47 0.15
C ASP A 117 9.75 11.26 -1.20
N ASP A 118 9.05 10.68 -2.18
CA ASP A 118 9.57 10.51 -3.55
C ASP A 118 9.80 11.85 -4.24
N VAL A 119 8.84 12.77 -4.14
CA VAL A 119 8.99 14.13 -4.68
C VAL A 119 10.16 14.84 -3.99
N ALA A 120 10.29 14.78 -2.67
CA ALA A 120 11.40 15.38 -1.94
C ALA A 120 12.75 14.78 -2.35
N ALA A 121 12.82 13.46 -2.56
CA ALA A 121 14.03 12.81 -3.06
C ALA A 121 14.39 13.27 -4.49
N TYR A 122 13.39 13.37 -5.37
CA TYR A 122 13.54 13.92 -6.71
C TYR A 122 14.05 15.37 -6.68
N LEU A 123 13.43 16.24 -5.87
CA LEU A 123 13.80 17.63 -5.73
C LEU A 123 15.25 17.78 -5.24
N ARG A 124 15.68 16.97 -4.27
CA ARG A 124 17.08 16.98 -3.80
C ARG A 124 18.07 16.71 -4.93
N VAL A 125 17.81 15.70 -5.76
CA VAL A 125 18.69 15.35 -6.90
C VAL A 125 18.66 16.45 -7.96
N ALA A 126 17.47 16.93 -8.32
CA ALA A 126 17.33 17.97 -9.34
C ALA A 126 17.98 19.29 -8.93
N LEU A 127 17.84 19.69 -7.66
CA LEU A 127 18.47 20.89 -7.11
C LEU A 127 19.99 20.74 -7.04
N ALA A 128 20.52 19.55 -6.72
CA ALA A 128 21.95 19.28 -6.77
C ALA A 128 22.50 19.48 -8.19
N VAL A 129 21.88 18.84 -9.19
CA VAL A 129 22.26 19.00 -10.61
C VAL A 129 22.17 20.45 -11.07
N GLN A 130 21.11 21.17 -10.67
CA GLN A 130 20.97 22.59 -10.98
C GLN A 130 22.08 23.44 -10.34
N THR A 131 22.45 23.12 -9.11
CA THR A 131 23.53 23.80 -8.37
C THR A 131 24.87 23.57 -9.06
N ASP A 132 25.17 22.33 -9.44
CA ASP A 132 26.40 21.99 -10.16
C ASP A 132 26.50 22.72 -11.51
N ARG A 133 25.39 22.78 -12.25
CA ARG A 133 25.33 23.54 -13.51
C ARG A 133 25.60 25.03 -13.29
N ARG A 134 24.98 25.63 -12.27
CA ARG A 134 25.19 27.04 -11.91
C ARG A 134 26.65 27.34 -11.60
N TRP A 135 27.31 26.45 -10.84
CA TRP A 135 28.74 26.58 -10.57
C TRP A 135 29.58 26.49 -11.84
N ALA A 136 29.31 25.52 -12.72
CA ALA A 136 30.02 25.37 -13.98
C ALA A 136 29.95 26.63 -14.85
N ALA A 137 28.78 27.25 -14.97
CA ALA A 137 28.63 28.45 -15.77
C ALA A 137 29.27 29.70 -15.16
N ILE A 138 29.32 29.80 -13.83
CA ILE A 138 30.10 30.85 -13.15
C ILE A 138 31.58 30.71 -13.51
N LEU A 139 32.10 29.48 -13.53
CA LEU A 139 33.50 29.20 -13.90
C LEU A 139 33.77 29.43 -15.39
N GLU A 140 32.80 29.15 -16.25
CA GLU A 140 32.92 29.33 -17.71
C GLU A 140 32.54 30.75 -18.19
N GLU A 141 32.18 31.66 -17.28
CA GLU A 141 31.67 33.01 -17.58
C GLU A 141 30.50 33.01 -18.59
N THR A 142 29.68 31.96 -18.59
CA THR A 142 28.53 31.81 -19.49
C THR A 142 27.22 32.18 -18.80
N THR A 143 26.28 32.77 -19.55
CA THR A 143 24.93 33.02 -19.05
C THR A 143 24.09 31.74 -19.13
N LEU A 144 23.69 31.19 -17.98
CA LEU A 144 22.73 30.09 -17.95
C LEU A 144 21.30 30.61 -18.02
N ASP A 145 20.59 30.18 -19.06
CA ASP A 145 19.14 30.23 -19.02
C ASP A 145 18.64 29.17 -18.01
N THR A 146 18.06 29.66 -16.91
CA THR A 146 17.47 28.82 -15.85
C THR A 146 15.95 28.75 -15.95
N SER A 147 15.36 29.32 -17.01
CA SER A 147 13.91 29.25 -17.24
C SER A 147 13.45 27.80 -17.45
N GLY A 148 12.39 27.39 -16.75
CA GLY A 148 11.82 26.03 -16.86
C GLY A 148 12.53 24.92 -16.07
N THR A 149 13.41 25.28 -15.11
CA THR A 149 14.05 24.33 -14.18
C THR A 149 13.22 24.16 -12.89
N VAL A 150 13.51 23.12 -12.08
CA VAL A 150 12.74 22.78 -10.87
C VAL A 150 12.47 23.95 -9.90
N ALA A 151 13.38 24.93 -9.83
CA ALA A 151 13.22 26.13 -9.01
C ALA A 151 12.08 27.07 -9.47
N SER A 152 11.55 26.94 -10.69
CA SER A 152 10.42 27.74 -11.18
C SER A 152 9.05 27.05 -11.02
N LEU A 153 9.00 25.87 -10.39
CA LEU A 153 7.77 25.10 -10.21
C LEU A 153 6.86 25.66 -9.08
N THR A 154 6.57 26.96 -9.11
CA THR A 154 5.35 27.52 -8.53
C THR A 154 4.14 27.06 -9.34
N TRP A 155 2.91 27.40 -8.94
CA TRP A 155 1.66 27.12 -9.69
C TRP A 155 1.66 27.78 -11.08
N GLU A 156 2.50 27.28 -11.98
CA GLU A 156 2.62 27.78 -13.34
C GLU A 156 1.52 27.15 -14.20
N PRO A 157 0.97 27.89 -15.18
CA PRO A 157 -0.04 27.41 -16.11
C PRO A 157 0.33 26.09 -16.80
N TRP A 158 1.62 25.80 -16.95
CA TRP A 158 2.12 24.56 -17.56
C TRP A 158 1.79 23.30 -16.77
N THR A 159 1.74 23.37 -15.45
CA THR A 159 1.35 22.23 -14.61
C THR A 159 -0.13 21.88 -14.79
N ILE A 160 -1.00 22.88 -15.00
CA ILE A 160 -2.42 22.67 -15.35
C ILE A 160 -2.53 22.03 -16.74
N VAL A 161 -1.75 22.49 -17.71
CA VAL A 161 -1.73 21.90 -19.07
C VAL A 161 -1.31 20.43 -19.03
N VAL A 162 -0.31 20.05 -18.24
CA VAL A 162 0.12 18.64 -18.10
C VAL A 162 -1.00 17.77 -17.50
N VAL A 163 -1.73 18.27 -16.51
CA VAL A 163 -2.89 17.57 -15.94
C VAL A 163 -4.00 17.42 -16.97
N VAL A 164 -4.32 18.49 -17.70
CA VAL A 164 -5.33 18.48 -18.77
C VAL A 164 -4.93 17.52 -19.89
N LEU A 165 -3.65 17.48 -20.29
CA LEU A 165 -3.14 16.56 -21.29
C LEU A 165 -3.15 15.10 -20.80
N ALA A 166 -2.80 14.84 -19.54
CA ALA A 166 -2.88 13.51 -18.95
C ALA A 166 -4.33 13.01 -18.87
N PHE A 167 -5.26 13.89 -18.49
CA PHE A 167 -6.69 13.59 -18.49
C PHE A 167 -7.25 13.38 -19.90
N ALA A 168 -6.86 14.22 -20.86
CA ALA A 168 -7.23 14.08 -22.26
C ALA A 168 -6.68 12.77 -22.86
N GLY A 169 -5.44 12.38 -22.52
CA GLY A 169 -4.83 11.12 -22.91
C GLY A 169 -5.59 9.90 -22.39
N ARG A 170 -6.05 9.95 -21.14
CA ARG A 170 -6.92 8.91 -20.57
C ARG A 170 -8.26 8.83 -21.30
N TRP A 171 -8.88 9.97 -21.56
CA TRP A 171 -10.16 10.04 -22.26
C TRP A 171 -10.04 9.50 -23.69
N ALA A 172 -8.98 9.89 -24.40
CA ALA A 172 -8.62 9.38 -25.71
C ALA A 172 -8.43 7.85 -25.72
N TRP A 173 -7.72 7.31 -24.73
CA TRP A 173 -7.54 5.86 -24.60
C TRP A 173 -8.88 5.14 -24.41
N LYS A 174 -9.73 5.60 -23.48
CA LYS A 174 -11.06 5.01 -23.23
C LYS A 174 -11.94 5.03 -24.49
N ARG A 175 -11.78 6.04 -25.35
CA ARG A 175 -12.52 6.21 -26.60
C ARG A 175 -12.02 5.29 -27.72
N TRP A 176 -10.71 5.05 -27.82
CA TRP A 176 -10.07 4.40 -28.97
C TRP A 176 -9.33 3.08 -28.66
N GLN A 177 -9.48 2.53 -27.45
CA GLN A 177 -8.82 1.29 -27.01
C GLN A 177 -8.99 0.11 -27.98
N LYS A 178 -10.10 0.03 -28.71
CA LYS A 178 -10.37 -1.06 -29.68
C LYS A 178 -9.61 -0.92 -31.00
N ALA A 179 -9.08 0.26 -31.32
CA ALA A 179 -8.42 0.57 -32.58
C ALA A 179 -6.89 0.71 -32.44
N LEU A 180 -6.35 0.59 -31.22
CA LEU A 180 -4.94 0.86 -30.95
C LEU A 180 -4.09 -0.43 -30.96
N PRO A 181 -2.87 -0.38 -31.48
CA PRO A 181 -1.96 -1.52 -31.52
C PRO A 181 -1.49 -1.93 -30.11
N ARG A 182 -1.09 -3.20 -29.94
CA ARG A 182 -0.73 -3.78 -28.63
C ARG A 182 0.34 -3.01 -27.86
N TRP A 183 1.29 -2.36 -28.54
CA TRP A 183 2.33 -1.54 -27.88
C TRP A 183 1.77 -0.28 -27.21
N ALA A 184 0.63 0.24 -27.70
CA ALA A 184 -0.02 1.40 -27.10
C ALA A 184 -0.56 1.09 -25.69
N ALA A 185 -0.74 -0.18 -25.32
CA ALA A 185 -1.14 -0.56 -23.96
C ALA A 185 -0.08 -0.22 -22.90
N LEU A 186 1.21 -0.27 -23.25
CA LEU A 186 2.29 0.11 -22.34
C LEU A 186 2.26 1.62 -22.07
N ILE A 187 2.14 2.41 -23.14
CA ILE A 187 2.00 3.87 -23.04
C ILE A 187 0.73 4.24 -22.29
N ALA A 188 -0.38 3.56 -22.54
CA ALA A 188 -1.63 3.79 -21.83
C ALA A 188 -1.51 3.48 -20.33
N THR A 189 -0.81 2.40 -19.96
CA THR A 189 -0.57 2.06 -18.55
C THR A 189 0.28 3.13 -17.87
N TYR A 190 1.31 3.62 -18.55
CA TYR A 190 2.13 4.72 -18.07
C TYR A 190 1.31 6.02 -17.94
N LEU A 191 0.51 6.39 -18.94
CA LEU A 191 -0.38 7.55 -18.89
C LEU A 191 -1.42 7.42 -17.79
N GLU A 192 -1.95 6.20 -17.55
CA GLU A 192 -2.85 5.91 -16.44
C GLU A 192 -2.16 6.20 -15.09
N ALA A 193 -0.95 5.67 -14.90
CA ALA A 193 -0.17 5.92 -13.69
C ALA A 193 0.20 7.40 -13.53
N LEU A 194 0.57 8.07 -14.62
CA LEU A 194 0.95 9.48 -14.66
C LEU A 194 -0.23 10.37 -14.25
N TRP A 195 -1.43 10.19 -14.80
CA TRP A 195 -2.55 11.05 -14.39
C TRP A 195 -2.97 10.78 -12.95
N ILE A 196 -2.91 9.53 -12.45
CA ILE A 196 -3.23 9.22 -11.05
C ILE A 196 -2.21 9.89 -10.13
N PHE A 197 -0.92 9.79 -10.47
CA PHE A 197 0.16 10.46 -9.76
C PHE A 197 -0.06 11.97 -9.70
N LEU A 198 -0.30 12.61 -10.86
CA LEU A 198 -0.53 14.04 -10.95
C LEU A 198 -1.75 14.43 -10.11
N ALA A 199 -2.88 13.72 -10.28
CA ALA A 199 -4.08 13.98 -9.51
C ALA A 199 -3.83 13.88 -7.99
N ALA A 200 -3.14 12.82 -7.54
CA ALA A 200 -2.82 12.64 -6.13
C ALA A 200 -1.90 13.75 -5.59
N TYR A 201 -0.89 14.15 -6.38
CA TYR A 201 0.02 15.24 -6.05
C TYR A 201 -0.72 16.57 -5.91
N PHE A 202 -1.46 17.00 -6.95
CA PHE A 202 -2.17 18.29 -6.93
C PHE A 202 -3.30 18.34 -5.92
N VAL A 203 -4.03 17.25 -5.72
CA VAL A 203 -5.03 17.18 -4.66
C VAL A 203 -4.36 17.32 -3.30
N GLY A 204 -3.21 16.68 -3.10
CA GLY A 204 -2.41 16.83 -1.88
C GLY A 204 -1.98 18.27 -1.62
N GLU A 205 -1.50 18.96 -2.65
CA GLU A 205 -1.13 20.39 -2.59
C GLU A 205 -2.32 21.30 -2.34
N ALA A 206 -3.43 21.08 -3.05
CA ALA A 206 -4.65 21.86 -2.87
C ALA A 206 -5.24 21.69 -1.47
N LEU A 207 -5.28 20.47 -0.94
CA LEU A 207 -5.69 20.21 0.45
C LEU A 207 -4.73 20.87 1.45
N GLY A 208 -3.43 20.88 1.17
CA GLY A 208 -2.43 21.61 1.96
C GLY A 208 -2.70 23.12 2.00
N GLN A 209 -3.05 23.72 0.87
CA GLN A 209 -3.40 25.13 0.81
C GLN A 209 -4.73 25.44 1.50
N VAL A 210 -5.73 24.58 1.34
CA VAL A 210 -7.02 24.72 2.02
C VAL A 210 -6.83 24.62 3.53
N THR A 211 -6.05 23.64 4.01
CA THR A 211 -5.75 23.50 5.44
C THR A 211 -4.98 24.69 5.97
N ALA A 212 -3.91 25.12 5.29
CA ALA A 212 -3.19 26.34 5.67
C ALA A 212 -4.11 27.59 5.70
N TRP A 213 -5.01 27.72 4.73
CA TRP A 213 -5.99 28.80 4.69
C TRP A 213 -7.00 28.71 5.86
N ILE A 214 -7.48 27.51 6.19
CA ILE A 214 -8.34 27.27 7.36
C ILE A 214 -7.59 27.67 8.64
N ASP A 215 -6.31 27.29 8.76
CA ASP A 215 -5.48 27.55 9.93
C ASP A 215 -5.25 29.05 10.15
N THR A 216 -5.24 29.86 9.09
CA THR A 216 -5.16 31.33 9.21
C THR A 216 -6.44 32.01 9.69
N ARG A 217 -7.58 31.29 9.80
CA ARG A 217 -8.86 31.91 10.17
C ARG A 217 -8.93 32.16 11.68
N GLN A 218 -9.40 33.36 12.05
CA GLN A 218 -9.68 33.73 13.45
C GLN A 218 -10.59 32.71 14.17
N ALA A 219 -11.48 32.05 13.43
CA ALA A 219 -12.33 30.98 13.95
C ALA A 219 -11.53 29.79 14.51
N MET A 220 -10.32 29.53 13.98
CA MET A 220 -9.44 28.48 14.48
C MET A 220 -8.80 28.85 15.83
N VAL A 221 -8.52 30.15 16.03
CA VAL A 221 -8.10 30.69 17.34
C VAL A 221 -9.24 30.58 18.33
N TRP A 222 -10.46 30.96 17.95
CA TRP A 222 -11.63 30.78 18.82
C TRP A 222 -11.90 29.31 19.13
N LEU A 223 -11.71 28.41 18.15
CA LEU A 223 -11.81 26.97 18.37
C LEU A 223 -10.71 26.45 19.30
N SER A 224 -9.49 27.00 19.24
CA SER A 224 -8.44 26.65 20.20
C SER A 224 -8.74 27.16 21.59
N ASP A 225 -9.25 28.38 21.73
CA ASP A 225 -9.63 28.98 23.01
C ASP A 225 -10.81 28.22 23.63
N LEU A 226 -11.78 27.80 22.80
CA LEU A 226 -12.91 26.98 23.22
C LEU A 226 -12.46 25.58 23.65
N ARG A 227 -11.53 24.96 22.91
CA ARG A 227 -10.93 23.67 23.31
C ARG A 227 -10.20 23.80 24.64
N GLN A 228 -9.46 24.88 24.84
CA GLN A 228 -8.73 25.15 26.07
C GLN A 228 -9.69 25.38 27.25
N ALA A 229 -10.72 26.22 27.07
CA ALA A 229 -11.74 26.46 28.09
C ALA A 229 -12.54 25.20 28.45
N VAL A 230 -12.85 24.35 27.47
CA VAL A 230 -13.45 23.03 27.71
C VAL A 230 -12.47 22.11 28.45
N GLY A 231 -11.20 22.09 28.05
CA GLY A 231 -10.15 21.34 28.75
C GLY A 231 -10.01 21.74 30.22
N ASP A 232 -10.07 23.03 30.51
CA ASP A 232 -9.99 23.57 31.88
C ASP A 232 -11.21 23.20 32.74
N LEU A 233 -12.41 23.17 32.13
CA LEU A 233 -13.65 22.74 32.80
C LEU A 233 -13.67 21.24 33.08
N PHE A 234 -13.05 20.43 32.22
CA PHE A 234 -12.95 18.98 32.35
C PHE A 234 -11.62 18.51 32.95
N ALA A 235 -10.80 19.39 33.54
CA ALA A 235 -9.49 19.06 34.10
C ALA A 235 -9.43 17.79 34.98
N PRO A 236 -10.44 17.43 35.81
CA PRO A 236 -10.45 16.16 36.56
C PRO A 236 -10.58 14.90 35.69
N LEU A 237 -11.18 15.02 34.50
CA LEU A 237 -11.33 13.99 33.47
C LEU A 237 -10.36 14.21 32.28
N GLY A 238 -9.53 15.26 32.35
CA GLY A 238 -8.60 15.67 31.30
C GLY A 238 -7.68 14.54 30.89
N TRP A 239 -7.15 13.76 31.84
CA TRP A 239 -6.32 12.59 31.54
C TRP A 239 -7.01 11.54 30.65
N THR A 240 -8.33 11.37 30.77
CA THR A 240 -9.10 10.42 29.93
C THR A 240 -9.35 11.00 28.55
N TRP A 241 -9.66 12.30 28.47
CA TRP A 241 -9.85 12.98 27.19
C TRP A 241 -8.52 13.12 26.42
N ASP A 242 -7.44 13.48 27.10
CA ASP A 242 -6.07 13.52 26.56
C ASP A 242 -5.61 12.13 26.13
N ALA A 243 -5.92 11.08 26.90
CA ALA A 243 -5.66 9.71 26.47
C ALA A 243 -6.48 9.36 25.22
N VAL A 244 -7.74 9.80 25.11
CA VAL A 244 -8.59 9.57 23.94
C VAL A 244 -8.11 10.37 22.72
N GLU A 245 -7.72 11.64 22.87
CA GLU A 245 -7.12 12.45 21.80
C GLU A 245 -5.75 11.90 21.38
N TRP A 246 -4.93 11.46 22.34
CA TRP A 246 -3.65 10.81 22.07
C TRP A 246 -3.85 9.48 21.34
N ILE A 247 -4.83 8.66 21.76
CA ILE A 247 -5.21 7.42 21.08
C ILE A 247 -5.77 7.74 19.69
N LEU A 248 -6.69 8.68 19.54
CA LEU A 248 -7.28 9.01 18.22
C LEU A 248 -6.24 9.59 17.26
N GLY A 249 -5.35 10.45 17.76
CA GLY A 249 -4.29 11.07 16.98
C GLY A 249 -3.18 10.09 16.59
N GLN A 250 -2.63 9.35 17.57
CA GLN A 250 -1.51 8.42 17.33
C GLN A 250 -2.00 7.04 16.89
N ALA A 251 -2.99 6.46 17.59
CA ALA A 251 -3.53 5.15 17.21
C ALA A 251 -4.31 5.21 15.90
N GLY A 252 -4.90 6.35 15.54
CA GLY A 252 -5.48 6.56 14.21
C GLY A 252 -4.47 6.24 13.11
N VAL A 253 -3.31 6.92 13.10
CA VAL A 253 -2.25 6.69 12.11
C VAL A 253 -1.72 5.24 12.18
N VAL A 254 -1.48 4.73 13.38
CA VAL A 254 -0.98 3.35 13.60
C VAL A 254 -1.97 2.29 13.11
N LEU A 255 -3.27 2.57 13.12
CA LEU A 255 -4.32 1.68 12.60
C LEU A 255 -4.50 1.83 11.09
N PHE A 256 -4.46 3.06 10.56
CA PHE A 256 -4.72 3.32 9.14
C PHE A 256 -3.69 2.68 8.23
N VAL A 257 -2.41 2.78 8.57
CA VAL A 257 -1.31 2.22 7.77
C VAL A 257 -1.48 0.71 7.51
N PRO A 258 -1.56 -0.17 8.54
CA PRO A 258 -1.72 -1.61 8.33
C PRO A 258 -3.02 -1.96 7.61
N LEU A 259 -4.12 -1.26 7.90
CA LEU A 259 -5.39 -1.50 7.22
C LEU A 259 -5.31 -1.14 5.73
N ALA A 260 -4.63 -0.05 5.38
CA ALA A 260 -4.43 0.35 3.99
C ALA A 260 -3.60 -0.67 3.20
N TRP A 261 -2.56 -1.25 3.81
CA TRP A 261 -1.80 -2.33 3.18
C TRP A 261 -2.61 -3.62 3.00
N LEU A 262 -3.48 -3.93 3.97
CA LEU A 262 -4.34 -5.11 3.90
C LEU A 262 -5.45 -4.94 2.84
N THR A 263 -5.98 -3.73 2.63
CA THR A 263 -6.92 -3.47 1.53
C THR A 263 -6.25 -3.60 0.16
N ILE A 264 -5.00 -3.16 0.00
CA ILE A 264 -4.21 -3.38 -1.22
C ILE A 264 -4.05 -4.88 -1.48
N ALA A 265 -3.66 -5.66 -0.46
CA ALA A 265 -3.56 -7.12 -0.59
C ALA A 265 -4.91 -7.74 -0.99
N GLY A 266 -6.02 -7.26 -0.42
CA GLY A 266 -7.36 -7.66 -0.80
C GLY A 266 -7.73 -7.36 -2.26
N VAL A 267 -7.26 -6.27 -2.84
CA VAL A 267 -7.47 -5.98 -4.28
C VAL A 267 -6.61 -6.88 -5.17
N ILE A 268 -5.39 -7.18 -4.74
CA ILE A 268 -4.44 -8.03 -5.49
C ILE A 268 -4.90 -9.49 -5.51
N TYR A 269 -5.32 -10.01 -4.36
CA TYR A 269 -5.78 -11.40 -4.23
C TYR A 269 -7.28 -11.58 -4.54
N GLY A 270 -8.13 -10.59 -4.25
CA GLY A 270 -9.59 -10.69 -4.29
C GLY A 270 -10.21 -10.83 -5.68
N ARG A 271 -9.43 -10.84 -6.76
CA ARG A 271 -9.94 -11.20 -8.09
C ARG A 271 -10.15 -12.70 -8.25
N THR A 272 -9.63 -13.53 -7.35
CA THR A 272 -9.83 -14.98 -7.41
C THR A 272 -11.03 -15.46 -6.60
N VAL A 273 -11.61 -14.58 -5.78
CA VAL A 273 -12.87 -14.81 -5.08
C VAL A 273 -13.91 -13.98 -5.84
N SER A 274 -14.56 -14.58 -6.83
CA SER A 274 -15.80 -14.01 -7.36
C SER A 274 -16.71 -13.74 -6.17
N PRO A 275 -17.07 -12.49 -5.86
CA PRO A 275 -18.02 -12.23 -4.80
C PRO A 275 -19.37 -12.69 -5.36
N GLN A 276 -19.75 -13.94 -5.10
CA GLN A 276 -21.16 -14.28 -5.04
C GLN A 276 -21.76 -13.26 -4.08
N GLY A 277 -22.61 -12.40 -4.63
CA GLY A 277 -22.87 -11.07 -4.09
C GLY A 277 -23.20 -11.11 -2.61
N VAL A 278 -22.31 -10.52 -1.80
CA VAL A 278 -22.56 -10.27 -0.37
C VAL A 278 -23.68 -9.23 -0.28
N GLN A 279 -24.91 -9.71 -0.30
CA GLN A 279 -26.09 -8.91 0.00
C GLN A 279 -26.03 -8.60 1.49
N LEU A 280 -25.77 -7.34 1.82
CA LEU A 280 -25.95 -6.79 3.16
C LEU A 280 -27.42 -7.02 3.56
N ARG A 281 -27.67 -8.06 4.37
CA ARG A 281 -28.96 -8.32 5.02
C ARG A 281 -28.76 -8.34 6.52
N GLY A 282 -29.60 -7.58 7.20
CA GLY A 282 -29.61 -7.41 8.65
C GLY A 282 -30.69 -6.40 9.04
N ALA A 283 -31.29 -6.56 10.22
CA ALA A 283 -32.43 -5.75 10.68
C ALA A 283 -32.17 -4.23 10.64
N LEU A 284 -30.91 -3.79 10.77
CA LEU A 284 -30.50 -2.39 10.62
C LEU A 284 -30.46 -1.92 9.16
N VAL A 285 -30.07 -2.80 8.22
CA VAL A 285 -30.10 -2.53 6.77
C VAL A 285 -31.53 -2.49 6.26
N ASP A 286 -32.41 -3.35 6.78
CA ASP A 286 -33.84 -3.32 6.45
C ASP A 286 -34.51 -2.06 6.99
N ARG A 287 -34.20 -1.63 8.23
CA ARG A 287 -34.66 -0.33 8.77
C ARG A 287 -34.12 0.85 7.97
N ALA A 288 -32.84 0.82 7.59
CA ALA A 288 -32.25 1.85 6.74
C ALA A 288 -32.89 1.86 5.35
N ARG A 289 -33.22 0.70 4.77
CA ARG A 289 -33.88 0.56 3.46
C ARG A 289 -35.32 1.07 3.49
N ILE A 290 -36.04 0.85 4.59
CA ILE A 290 -37.39 1.43 4.82
C ILE A 290 -37.31 2.96 4.95
N ARG A 291 -36.33 3.48 5.71
CA ARG A 291 -36.10 4.94 5.87
C ARG A 291 -35.52 5.60 4.61
N TYR A 292 -34.81 4.86 3.78
CA TYR A 292 -34.36 5.29 2.45
C TYR A 292 -35.51 5.29 1.44
N GLY A 293 -36.50 4.41 1.63
CA GLY A 293 -37.77 4.41 0.90
C GLY A 293 -38.63 5.65 1.15
N SER A 294 -38.49 6.30 2.31
CA SER A 294 -39.21 7.55 2.64
C SER A 294 -38.58 8.83 2.06
N LEU A 295 -37.47 8.75 1.31
CA LEU A 295 -36.82 9.92 0.74
C LEU A 295 -37.45 10.34 -0.62
N PRO A 296 -37.63 11.65 -0.88
CA PRO A 296 -38.18 12.16 -2.14
C PRO A 296 -37.37 11.69 -3.37
N GLN A 297 -38.06 11.31 -4.45
CA GLN A 297 -37.44 10.70 -5.64
C GLN A 297 -36.27 11.49 -6.26
N ARG A 298 -36.28 12.83 -6.14
CA ARG A 298 -35.23 13.71 -6.68
C ARG A 298 -33.90 13.58 -5.92
N LEU A 299 -33.94 13.46 -4.58
CA LEU A 299 -32.76 13.20 -3.76
C LEU A 299 -32.24 11.78 -3.99
N ARG A 300 -33.15 10.80 -4.14
CA ARG A 300 -32.79 9.41 -4.40
C ARG A 300 -31.99 9.24 -5.69
N ARG A 301 -32.40 9.92 -6.78
CA ARG A 301 -31.67 9.86 -8.07
C ARG A 301 -30.28 10.49 -7.96
N ARG A 302 -30.15 11.68 -7.35
CA ARG A 302 -28.83 12.32 -7.16
C ARG A 302 -27.88 11.53 -6.26
N LEU A 303 -28.40 10.91 -5.19
CA LEU A 303 -27.60 10.07 -4.29
C LEU A 303 -27.21 8.73 -4.95
N VAL A 304 -28.05 8.19 -5.82
CA VAL A 304 -27.75 6.98 -6.59
C VAL A 304 -26.75 7.26 -7.71
N ASP A 305 -26.84 8.40 -8.38
CA ASP A 305 -25.89 8.77 -9.46
C ASP A 305 -24.49 9.08 -8.87
N LEU A 306 -24.41 9.90 -7.81
CA LEU A 306 -23.14 10.16 -7.12
C LEU A 306 -22.60 8.93 -6.37
N GLY A 307 -23.51 8.14 -5.77
CA GLY A 307 -23.16 6.95 -4.99
C GLY A 307 -22.83 5.71 -5.83
N SER A 308 -23.31 5.60 -7.07
CA SER A 308 -22.98 4.46 -7.95
C SER A 308 -21.60 4.63 -8.60
N GLU A 309 -21.21 5.86 -8.93
CA GLU A 309 -19.94 6.14 -9.60
C GLU A 309 -18.74 6.16 -8.63
N VAL A 310 -18.94 6.65 -7.40
CA VAL A 310 -17.95 6.65 -6.31
C VAL A 310 -18.06 5.36 -5.48
N GLY A 311 -19.27 4.96 -5.10
CA GLY A 311 -19.50 3.75 -4.31
C GLY A 311 -19.22 2.47 -5.09
N GLY A 312 -19.33 2.45 -6.42
CA GLY A 312 -18.88 1.31 -7.23
C GLY A 312 -17.37 1.05 -7.13
N ARG A 313 -16.56 2.11 -7.04
CA ARG A 313 -15.10 2.02 -6.93
C ARG A 313 -14.62 1.75 -5.50
N LEU A 314 -15.36 2.24 -4.50
CA LEU A 314 -15.03 2.06 -3.09
C LEU A 314 -15.73 0.84 -2.46
N ARG A 315 -16.73 0.24 -3.11
CA ARG A 315 -17.41 -0.99 -2.67
C ARG A 315 -16.44 -2.12 -2.36
N PRO A 316 -15.44 -2.44 -3.20
CA PRO A 316 -14.49 -3.50 -2.91
C PRO A 316 -13.65 -3.21 -1.65
N ILE A 317 -13.26 -1.96 -1.45
CA ILE A 317 -12.49 -1.51 -0.28
C ILE A 317 -13.36 -1.57 0.99
N TRP A 318 -14.59 -1.09 0.92
CA TRP A 318 -15.53 -1.11 2.03
C TRP A 318 -16.00 -2.51 2.38
N GLN A 319 -16.23 -3.35 1.37
CA GLN A 319 -16.51 -4.78 1.54
C GLN A 319 -15.31 -5.46 2.20
N ALA A 320 -14.07 -5.22 1.76
CA ALA A 320 -12.88 -5.77 2.42
C ALA A 320 -12.78 -5.33 3.90
N ILE A 321 -13.04 -4.06 4.22
CA ILE A 321 -13.06 -3.56 5.60
C ILE A 321 -14.17 -4.22 6.44
N LEU A 322 -15.39 -4.34 5.91
CA LEU A 322 -16.51 -5.00 6.59
C LEU A 322 -16.31 -6.51 6.74
N LEU A 323 -15.68 -7.13 5.74
CA LEU A 323 -15.33 -8.55 5.71
C LEU A 323 -14.25 -8.84 6.77
N MET A 324 -13.26 -7.95 6.90
CA MET A 324 -12.26 -7.95 7.98
C MET A 324 -12.89 -7.75 9.36
N TRP A 325 -13.90 -6.88 9.47
CA TRP A 325 -14.63 -6.67 10.72
C TRP A 325 -15.45 -7.89 11.14
N ARG A 326 -15.98 -8.68 10.18
CA ARG A 326 -16.64 -9.97 10.46
C ARG A 326 -15.67 -11.13 10.71
N GLY A 327 -14.40 -11.04 10.28
CA GLY A 327 -13.34 -12.00 10.61
C GLY A 327 -12.97 -12.03 12.10
N GLY A 328 -13.38 -11.01 12.87
CA GLY A 328 -13.25 -10.96 14.32
C GLY A 328 -12.25 -9.89 14.78
N PRO A 329 -12.61 -9.03 15.77
CA PRO A 329 -11.77 -7.92 16.22
C PRO A 329 -10.40 -8.36 16.77
N ILE A 330 -10.31 -9.60 17.27
CA ILE A 330 -9.06 -10.18 17.78
C ILE A 330 -8.05 -10.44 16.65
N LEU A 331 -8.49 -10.87 15.46
CA LEU A 331 -7.60 -11.10 14.33
C LEU A 331 -7.02 -9.77 13.81
N ILE A 332 -7.88 -8.77 13.63
CA ILE A 332 -7.46 -7.45 13.14
C ILE A 332 -6.61 -6.73 14.17
N GLY A 333 -7.02 -6.72 15.45
CA GLY A 333 -6.21 -6.16 16.53
C GLY A 333 -4.85 -6.85 16.65
N GLY A 334 -4.81 -8.17 16.46
CA GLY A 334 -3.58 -8.93 16.45
C GLY A 334 -2.65 -8.61 15.28
N TYR A 335 -3.22 -8.47 14.08
CA TYR A 335 -2.49 -8.03 12.89
C TYR A 335 -1.88 -6.63 13.10
N VAL A 336 -2.68 -5.67 13.57
CA VAL A 336 -2.20 -4.30 13.86
C VAL A 336 -1.08 -4.34 14.89
N LEU A 337 -1.23 -5.12 15.96
CA LEU A 337 -0.20 -5.24 17.00
C LEU A 337 1.11 -5.82 16.44
N LEU A 338 1.03 -6.90 15.64
CA LEU A 338 2.21 -7.48 14.99
C LEU A 338 2.84 -6.51 13.99
N TYR A 339 2.03 -5.76 13.25
CA TYR A 339 2.51 -4.75 12.32
C TYR A 339 3.25 -3.63 13.06
N ALA A 340 2.69 -3.12 14.15
CA ALA A 340 3.33 -2.13 15.01
C ALA A 340 4.63 -2.67 15.62
N LEU A 341 4.66 -3.95 16.03
CA LEU A 341 5.86 -4.61 16.52
C LEU A 341 6.95 -4.69 15.45
N ILE A 342 6.60 -4.98 14.19
CA ILE A 342 7.54 -4.98 13.07
C ILE A 342 8.11 -3.58 12.82
N LEU A 343 7.28 -2.53 12.89
CA LEU A 343 7.76 -1.15 12.77
C LEU A 343 8.70 -0.78 13.92
N PHE A 344 8.33 -1.15 15.15
CA PHE A 344 9.17 -0.95 16.33
C PHE A 344 10.51 -1.67 16.19
N LEU A 345 10.49 -2.93 15.74
CA LEU A 345 11.70 -3.70 15.46
C LEU A 345 12.58 -3.01 14.41
N GLY A 346 11.99 -2.43 13.37
CA GLY A 346 12.72 -1.65 12.37
C GLY A 346 13.46 -0.45 12.97
N GLN A 347 12.82 0.30 13.86
CA GLN A 347 13.47 1.42 14.56
C GLN A 347 14.53 0.93 15.54
N GLY A 348 14.26 -0.16 16.27
CA GLY A 348 15.22 -0.82 17.15
C GLY A 348 16.47 -1.27 16.39
N LEU A 349 16.32 -1.87 15.21
CA LEU A 349 17.44 -2.27 14.35
C LEU A 349 18.30 -1.07 13.96
N ARG A 350 17.69 0.09 13.62
CA ARG A 350 18.46 1.31 13.31
C ARG A 350 19.31 1.76 14.50
N VAL A 351 18.74 1.75 15.71
CA VAL A 351 19.47 2.12 16.93
C VAL A 351 20.57 1.11 17.23
N VAL A 352 20.29 -0.19 17.09
CA VAL A 352 21.31 -1.24 17.29
C VAL A 352 22.45 -1.06 16.27
N LEU A 353 22.13 -0.83 15.00
CA LEU A 353 23.12 -0.56 13.95
C LEU A 353 23.99 0.64 14.29
N THR A 354 23.41 1.77 14.71
CA THR A 354 24.21 2.95 15.08
C THR A 354 25.07 2.70 16.32
N ARG A 355 24.58 1.91 17.28
CA ARG A 355 25.33 1.57 18.50
C ARG A 355 26.45 0.55 18.26
N LEU A 356 26.26 -0.40 17.35
CA LEU A 356 27.28 -1.39 16.97
C LEU A 356 28.42 -0.76 16.18
N VAL A 357 28.10 0.17 15.27
CA VAL A 357 29.10 0.92 14.50
C VAL A 357 29.84 1.91 15.38
N GLY A 358 29.14 2.56 16.31
CA GLY A 358 29.73 3.51 17.24
C GLY A 358 29.87 4.93 16.67
N PRO A 359 30.39 5.87 17.47
CA PRO A 359 30.58 7.26 17.04
C PRO A 359 31.71 7.37 16.01
N HIS A 360 31.40 8.00 14.88
CA HIS A 360 32.33 8.31 13.79
C HIS A 360 32.07 9.72 13.27
N ASP A 361 33.02 10.28 12.51
CA ASP A 361 32.85 11.58 11.89
C ASP A 361 31.65 11.60 10.91
N LEU A 362 30.94 12.73 10.89
CA LEU A 362 29.72 12.87 10.10
C LEU A 362 30.03 12.84 8.60
N PHE A 363 31.04 13.59 8.15
CA PHE A 363 31.32 13.83 6.73
C PHE A 363 32.16 12.71 6.13
N ASP A 364 33.15 12.21 6.87
CA ASP A 364 34.08 11.20 6.37
C ASP A 364 33.48 9.80 6.38
N PHE A 365 32.62 9.51 7.37
CA PHE A 365 32.03 8.18 7.53
C PHE A 365 30.53 8.18 7.32
N TRP A 366 29.75 8.92 8.11
CA TRP A 366 28.29 8.75 8.15
C TRP A 366 27.60 9.16 6.85
N VAL A 367 28.05 10.22 6.18
CA VAL A 367 27.48 10.63 4.87
C VAL A 367 27.58 9.50 3.84
N ILE A 368 28.67 8.73 3.85
CA ILE A 368 28.92 7.65 2.89
C ILE A 368 28.28 6.34 3.37
N ALA A 369 28.50 5.99 4.64
CA ALA A 369 28.13 4.69 5.21
C ALA A 369 26.65 4.60 5.59
N ALA A 370 25.97 5.71 5.93
CA ALA A 370 24.58 5.66 6.41
C ALA A 370 23.63 5.01 5.40
N THR A 371 23.78 5.31 4.11
CA THR A 371 22.90 4.77 3.06
C THR A 371 22.96 3.24 2.96
N PRO A 372 24.12 2.61 2.72
CA PRO A 372 24.20 1.15 2.68
C PRO A 372 23.93 0.50 4.04
N LEU A 373 24.31 1.15 5.15
CA LEU A 373 24.10 0.61 6.50
C LEU A 373 22.62 0.54 6.87
N PHE A 374 21.88 1.64 6.64
CA PHE A 374 20.44 1.68 6.94
C PHE A 374 19.59 0.96 5.90
N LEU A 375 20.14 0.56 4.76
CA LEU A 375 19.48 -0.34 3.80
C LEU A 375 19.29 -1.75 4.38
N LEU A 376 20.10 -2.17 5.35
CA LEU A 376 19.96 -3.47 6.01
C LEU A 376 18.63 -3.60 6.76
N VAL A 377 18.12 -2.51 7.32
CA VAL A 377 16.87 -2.51 8.09
C VAL A 377 15.66 -2.90 7.23
N PRO A 378 15.35 -2.21 6.13
CA PRO A 378 14.22 -2.58 5.31
C PRO A 378 14.39 -3.95 4.63
N LEU A 379 15.61 -4.45 4.42
CA LEU A 379 15.81 -5.83 3.96
C LEU A 379 15.20 -6.86 4.93
N VAL A 380 15.12 -6.55 6.22
CA VAL A 380 14.46 -7.40 7.21
C VAL A 380 12.98 -7.06 7.37
N VAL A 381 12.68 -5.78 7.52
CA VAL A 381 11.34 -5.30 7.87
C VAL A 381 10.34 -5.53 6.74
N GLU A 382 10.74 -5.33 5.48
CA GLU A 382 9.83 -5.35 4.33
C GLU A 382 9.32 -6.75 3.98
N PRO A 383 10.16 -7.80 3.93
CA PRO A 383 9.67 -9.17 3.79
C PRO A 383 8.78 -9.59 4.97
N LEU A 384 9.16 -9.27 6.22
CA LEU A 384 8.34 -9.58 7.40
C LEU A 384 6.95 -8.94 7.30
N ARG A 385 6.91 -7.67 6.89
CA ARG A 385 5.67 -6.93 6.69
C ARG A 385 4.79 -7.56 5.62
N THR A 386 5.35 -7.87 4.45
CA THR A 386 4.59 -8.50 3.35
C THR A 386 4.06 -9.87 3.75
N VAL A 387 4.87 -10.68 4.43
CA VAL A 387 4.46 -11.99 4.95
C VAL A 387 3.33 -11.87 5.98
N LEU A 388 3.40 -10.89 6.89
CA LEU A 388 2.33 -10.65 7.84
C LEU A 388 1.02 -10.28 7.13
N ILE A 389 1.07 -9.36 6.16
CA ILE A 389 -0.10 -8.96 5.36
C ILE A 389 -0.71 -10.17 4.65
N ALA A 390 0.13 -10.97 4.00
CA ALA A 390 -0.24 -12.19 3.29
C ALA A 390 -0.91 -13.22 4.23
N ALA A 391 -0.27 -13.53 5.36
CA ALA A 391 -0.78 -14.50 6.33
C ALA A 391 -2.08 -14.03 6.99
N THR A 392 -2.21 -12.73 7.28
CA THR A 392 -3.46 -12.16 7.79
C THR A 392 -4.57 -12.25 6.75
N TYR A 393 -4.29 -11.95 5.49
CA TYR A 393 -5.28 -12.08 4.43
C TYR A 393 -5.79 -13.53 4.32
N ASP A 394 -4.88 -14.52 4.25
CA ASP A 394 -5.25 -15.95 4.19
C ASP A 394 -6.07 -16.40 5.42
N ALA A 395 -5.71 -15.91 6.61
CA ALA A 395 -6.47 -16.16 7.83
C ALA A 395 -7.88 -15.54 7.79
N THR A 396 -8.03 -14.32 7.26
CA THR A 396 -9.34 -13.68 7.11
C THR A 396 -10.22 -14.41 6.10
N VAL A 397 -9.65 -14.89 5.00
CA VAL A 397 -10.36 -15.72 4.01
C VAL A 397 -10.85 -17.01 4.67
N GLY A 398 -9.98 -17.71 5.42
CA GLY A 398 -10.35 -18.91 6.17
C GLY A 398 -11.47 -18.70 7.19
N ALA A 399 -11.42 -17.60 7.94
CA ALA A 399 -12.45 -17.26 8.93
C ALA A 399 -13.84 -17.06 8.30
N LEU A 400 -13.90 -16.62 7.04
CA LEU A 400 -15.17 -16.43 6.32
C LEU A 400 -15.76 -17.75 5.82
N ILE A 401 -14.92 -18.72 5.44
CA ILE A 401 -15.34 -20.08 5.06
C ILE A 401 -15.87 -20.84 6.29
N GLY A 402 -15.23 -20.64 7.45
CA GLY A 402 -15.57 -21.30 8.71
C GLY A 402 -16.75 -20.69 9.48
N ALA A 403 -17.24 -19.51 9.08
CA ALA A 403 -18.44 -18.93 9.70
C ALA A 403 -19.67 -19.75 9.31
N PRO A 404 -20.55 -20.14 10.25
CA PRO A 404 -21.79 -20.83 9.91
C PRO A 404 -22.62 -19.91 9.01
N VAL A 405 -22.71 -20.27 7.72
CA VAL A 405 -23.70 -19.72 6.81
C VAL A 405 -25.05 -20.21 7.31
N VAL A 406 -25.70 -19.39 8.14
CA VAL A 406 -27.10 -19.65 8.48
C VAL A 406 -27.91 -19.41 7.22
N THR A 407 -28.28 -20.52 6.58
CA THR A 407 -29.31 -20.70 5.55
C THR A 407 -29.11 -19.96 4.22
N SER A 408 -28.41 -20.62 3.29
CA SER A 408 -28.66 -20.47 1.85
C SER A 408 -28.41 -21.79 1.13
N GLY A 409 -29.35 -22.73 1.25
CA GLY A 409 -29.83 -23.70 0.25
C GLY A 409 -28.88 -24.51 -0.65
N ASP A 410 -27.56 -24.48 -0.48
CA ASP A 410 -26.62 -25.29 -1.23
C ASP A 410 -25.45 -25.70 -0.32
N ASP A 411 -25.74 -26.63 0.60
CA ASP A 411 -24.82 -27.03 1.66
C ASP A 411 -23.56 -27.76 1.13
N LEU A 412 -23.64 -28.31 -0.08
CA LEU A 412 -22.60 -29.15 -0.69
C LEU A 412 -21.31 -28.39 -1.05
N GLU A 413 -21.39 -27.22 -1.71
CA GLU A 413 -20.19 -26.44 -2.07
C GLU A 413 -19.44 -25.93 -0.82
N SER A 414 -20.18 -25.64 0.26
CA SER A 414 -19.60 -25.17 1.52
C SER A 414 -18.91 -26.28 2.30
N GLU A 415 -19.45 -27.51 2.24
CA GLU A 415 -18.81 -28.69 2.83
C GLU A 415 -17.56 -29.10 2.06
N GLU A 416 -17.60 -29.07 0.72
CA GLU A 416 -16.43 -29.34 -0.13
C GLU A 416 -15.29 -28.36 0.14
N ALA A 417 -15.58 -27.06 0.21
CA ALA A 417 -14.56 -26.05 0.54
C ALA A 417 -13.96 -26.25 1.94
N ARG A 418 -14.78 -26.64 2.93
CA ARG A 418 -14.30 -26.96 4.29
C ARG A 418 -13.44 -28.22 4.31
N GLN A 419 -13.80 -29.24 3.54
CA GLN A 419 -13.07 -30.49 3.45
C GLN A 419 -11.71 -30.28 2.78
N LEU A 420 -11.66 -29.51 1.69
CA LEU A 420 -10.40 -29.14 1.02
C LEU A 420 -9.45 -28.35 1.94
N VAL A 421 -9.97 -27.42 2.75
CA VAL A 421 -9.15 -26.68 3.72
C VAL A 421 -8.62 -27.63 4.81
N ARG A 422 -9.47 -28.51 5.35
CA ARG A 422 -9.09 -29.47 6.39
C ARG A 422 -8.03 -30.46 5.88
N ASP A 423 -8.19 -30.98 4.66
CA ASP A 423 -7.23 -31.89 4.04
C ASP A 423 -5.88 -31.20 3.79
N GLY A 424 -5.91 -29.94 3.32
CA GLY A 424 -4.71 -29.11 3.16
C GLY A 424 -3.96 -28.85 4.48
N GLU A 425 -4.69 -28.61 5.58
CA GLU A 425 -4.09 -28.44 6.91
C GLU A 425 -3.45 -29.74 7.42
N LEU A 426 -4.10 -30.90 7.24
CA LEU A 426 -3.59 -32.21 7.63
C LEU A 426 -2.33 -32.62 6.84
N HIS A 427 -2.28 -32.34 5.54
CA HIS A 427 -1.09 -32.59 4.72
C HIS A 427 0.09 -31.69 5.12
N ALA A 428 -0.17 -30.45 5.52
CA ALA A 428 0.85 -29.53 6.02
C ALA A 428 1.41 -29.96 7.38
N GLU A 429 0.56 -30.47 8.28
CA GLU A 429 1.02 -30.99 9.58
C GLU A 429 1.84 -32.28 9.43
N ARG A 430 1.44 -33.19 8.55
CA ARG A 430 2.24 -34.40 8.25
C ARG A 430 3.60 -34.07 7.64
N SER A 431 3.67 -33.13 6.70
CA SER A 431 4.94 -32.74 6.09
C SER A 431 5.88 -32.03 7.08
N ALA A 432 5.35 -31.24 8.02
CA ALA A 432 6.16 -30.67 9.11
C ALA A 432 6.64 -31.72 10.12
N GLY A 433 5.83 -32.75 10.41
CA GLY A 433 6.21 -33.85 11.30
C GLY A 433 7.28 -34.78 10.74
N VAL A 434 7.33 -34.97 9.41
CA VAL A 434 8.35 -35.80 8.74
C VAL A 434 9.73 -35.12 8.79
N VAL A 435 9.79 -33.80 8.61
CA VAL A 435 11.07 -33.04 8.68
C VAL A 435 11.64 -33.00 10.11
N GLY A 436 10.79 -33.08 11.14
CA GLY A 436 11.23 -33.12 12.55
C GLY A 436 11.83 -34.45 13.00
N ASN A 437 11.52 -35.56 12.33
CA ASN A 437 11.93 -36.90 12.76
C ASN A 437 13.24 -37.40 12.11
N GLU A 438 13.75 -36.75 11.06
CA GLU A 438 14.99 -37.17 10.40
C GLU A 438 16.28 -36.74 11.13
N ILE A 439 16.19 -35.90 12.17
CA ILE A 439 17.36 -35.44 12.96
C ILE A 439 17.62 -36.31 14.21
N GLY A 440 16.73 -37.26 14.56
CA GLY A 440 16.80 -38.02 15.81
C GLY A 440 17.35 -39.45 15.74
N HIS A 441 17.62 -40.02 14.56
CA HIS A 441 17.98 -41.44 14.42
C HIS A 441 19.07 -41.68 13.36
N ARG A 442 20.25 -41.11 13.60
CA ARG A 442 21.51 -41.61 13.05
C ARG A 442 22.57 -41.56 14.14
N ASP A 443 22.54 -42.54 15.03
CA ASP A 443 23.75 -43.06 15.67
C ASP A 443 23.40 -44.37 16.37
N GLY A 444 23.92 -45.46 15.82
CA GLY A 444 23.74 -46.80 16.36
C GLY A 444 23.44 -47.82 15.27
N GLU A 445 24.40 -48.04 14.37
CA GLU A 445 24.69 -49.38 13.82
C GLU A 445 25.86 -49.31 12.83
N ARG A 446 27.03 -49.75 13.29
CA ARG A 446 27.98 -50.59 12.54
C ARG A 446 29.12 -51.03 13.45
N HIS A 447 29.03 -52.27 13.93
CA HIS A 447 30.19 -53.12 14.21
C HIS A 447 30.58 -53.84 12.92
N GLY A 448 31.88 -53.99 12.68
CA GLY A 448 32.47 -54.68 11.53
C GLY A 448 33.83 -54.10 11.17
#